data_AF-A0A2W5Z819-F1
#
_entry.id   AF-A0A2W5Z819-F1
#
_cell.length_a   1.000
_cell.length_b   1.000
_cell.length_c   1.000
_cell.angle_alpha   90.00
_cell.angle_beta   90.00
_cell.angle_gamma   90.00
#
_symmetry.space_group_name_H-M   'P 1'
#
loop_
_entity.id
_entity.type
_entity.pdbx_description
1 polymer ?
#
loop_
_entity_poly.entity_id
_entity_poly.type
_entity_poly.pdbx_seq_one_letter_code
_entity_poly.pdbx_strand_id
1 'polypeptide(L)' 'MQLRLAGRTVSGTAWAVKDEAEVGAALRDLIASQSSHARLAGVHKNDDGSLDLDRAARERVLIRVELTPAS' A
#
# COMPACT_ATOMS: atom_id res chain seq x y z
N MET A 1 -3.90 16.12 7.00
CA MET A 1 -4.49 16.06 5.64
C MET A 1 -5.96 15.72 5.73
N GLN A 2 -6.72 15.95 4.65
CA GLN A 2 -8.13 15.56 4.54
C GLN A 2 -8.27 14.43 3.52
N LEU A 3 -9.04 13.39 3.87
CA LEU A 3 -9.38 12.27 3.00
C LEU A 3 -10.89 12.16 2.86
N ARG A 4 -11.35 11.74 1.68
CA ARG A 4 -12.77 11.40 1.46
C ARG A 4 -12.92 9.87 1.45
N LEU A 5 -13.49 9.32 2.50
CA LEU A 5 -13.72 7.89 2.68
C LEU A 5 -15.22 7.63 2.84
N ALA A 6 -15.78 6.72 2.04
CA ALA A 6 -17.20 6.36 2.08
C ALA A 6 -18.16 7.58 2.09
N GLY A 7 -17.84 8.61 1.28
CA GLY A 7 -18.65 9.83 1.19
C GLY A 7 -18.47 10.83 2.34
N ARG A 8 -17.65 10.52 3.35
CA ARG A 8 -17.34 11.41 4.48
C ARG A 8 -15.94 12.01 4.34
N THR A 9 -15.80 13.27 4.72
CA THR A 9 -14.47 13.89 4.87
C THR A 9 -13.95 13.59 6.28
N VAL A 10 -12.77 13.00 6.36
CA VAL A 10 -12.06 12.72 7.61
C VAL A 10 -10.72 13.44 7.61
N SER A 11 -10.29 13.91 8.78
CA SER A 11 -8.97 14.47 9.00
C SER A 11 -8.03 13.40 9.55
N GLY A 12 -6.75 13.48 9.18
CA GLY A 12 -5.76 12.57 9.70
C GLY A 12 -4.33 13.03 9.47
N THR A 13 -3.40 12.31 10.07
CA THR A 13 -1.95 12.51 9.92
C THR A 13 -1.41 11.44 8.98
N ALA A 14 -0.58 11.86 8.00
CA ALA A 14 0.06 10.97 7.05
C ALA A 14 1.54 10.82 7.39
N TRP A 15 2.09 9.63 7.22
CA TRP A 15 3.54 9.44 7.21
C TRP A 15 3.98 8.41 6.18
N ALA A 16 5.20 8.60 5.70
CA ALA A 16 5.86 7.68 4.82
C ALA A 16 6.50 6.54 5.63
N VAL A 17 6.12 5.31 5.32
CA VAL A 17 6.78 4.10 5.79
C VAL A 17 7.71 3.62 4.69
N LYS A 18 8.99 3.47 5.04
CA LYS A 18 10.06 2.98 4.15
C LYS A 18 10.64 1.64 4.60
N ASP A 19 10.12 1.08 5.69
CA ASP A 19 10.52 -0.25 6.13
C ASP A 19 10.09 -1.26 5.06
N GLU A 20 11.07 -1.90 4.43
CA GLU A 20 10.84 -2.77 3.28
C GLU A 20 9.98 -3.98 3.65
N ALA A 21 10.13 -4.52 4.85
CA ALA A 21 9.34 -5.66 5.31
C ALA A 21 7.86 -5.27 5.46
N GLU A 22 7.58 -4.09 6.03
CA GLU A 22 6.22 -3.58 6.16
C GLU A 22 5.59 -3.23 4.80
N VAL A 23 6.34 -2.59 3.92
CA VAL A 23 5.88 -2.28 2.55
C VAL A 23 5.57 -3.57 1.80
N GLY A 24 6.44 -4.58 1.89
CA GLY A 24 6.24 -5.89 1.27
C GLY A 24 5.01 -6.63 1.81
N ALA A 25 4.77 -6.57 3.13
CA ALA A 25 3.56 -7.12 3.74
C ALA A 25 2.29 -6.43 3.22
N ALA A 26 2.27 -5.10 3.19
CA ALA A 26 1.14 -4.33 2.68
C ALA A 26 0.86 -4.60 1.19
N LEU A 27 1.90 -4.74 0.37
CA LEU A 27 1.77 -5.12 -1.05
C LEU A 27 1.17 -6.51 -1.20
N ARG A 28 1.61 -7.48 -0.38
CA ARG A 28 1.07 -8.84 -0.39
C ARG A 28 -0.41 -8.84 -0.05
N ASP A 29 -0.82 -8.13 0.99
CA ASP A 29 -2.23 -8.05 1.42
C ASP A 29 -3.09 -7.37 0.35
N LEU A 30 -2.60 -6.28 -0.25
CA LEU A 30 -3.28 -5.58 -1.33
C LEU A 30 -3.53 -6.50 -2.54
N ILE A 31 -2.53 -7.28 -2.92
CA ILE A 31 -2.61 -8.20 -4.08
C ILE A 31 -3.48 -9.43 -3.75
N ALA A 32 -3.44 -9.91 -2.50
CA ALA A 32 -4.31 -10.98 -2.03
C ALA A 32 -5.78 -10.56 -2.07
N SER A 33 -6.09 -9.29 -1.78
CA SER A 33 -7.46 -8.77 -1.88
C SER A 33 -7.99 -8.74 -3.32
N GLN A 34 -7.11 -8.43 -4.29
CA GLN A 34 -7.43 -8.50 -5.71
C GLN A 34 -6.13 -8.55 -6.55
N SER A 35 -5.96 -9.61 -7.34
CA SER A 35 -4.71 -9.88 -8.06
C SER A 35 -4.35 -8.80 -9.10
N SER A 36 -5.33 -8.08 -9.65
CA SER A 36 -5.10 -6.97 -10.57
C SER A 36 -4.34 -5.80 -9.94
N HIS A 37 -4.34 -5.68 -8.60
CA HIS A 37 -3.57 -4.65 -7.91
C HIS A 37 -2.07 -4.82 -8.08
N ALA A 38 -1.56 -6.02 -8.40
CA ALA A 38 -0.13 -6.22 -8.64
C ALA A 38 0.39 -5.30 -9.75
N ARG A 39 -0.36 -5.19 -10.85
CA ARG A 39 -0.02 -4.30 -11.97
C ARG A 39 -0.10 -2.82 -11.57
N LEU A 40 -1.12 -2.43 -10.81
CA LEU A 40 -1.31 -1.04 -10.36
C LEU A 40 -0.23 -0.61 -9.36
N ALA A 41 0.17 -1.52 -8.48
CA ALA A 41 1.29 -1.35 -7.57
C ALA A 41 2.67 -1.50 -8.27
N GLY A 42 2.70 -1.77 -9.57
CA GLY A 42 3.91 -1.98 -10.38
C GLY A 42 4.80 -3.10 -9.87
N VAL A 43 4.19 -4.14 -9.30
CA VAL A 43 4.86 -5.39 -8.95
C VAL A 43 5.07 -6.21 -10.23
N HIS A 44 6.33 -6.55 -10.49
CA HIS A 44 6.70 -7.34 -11.66
C HIS A 44 6.44 -8.83 -11.41
N LYS A 45 6.21 -9.55 -12.50
CA LYS A 45 6.23 -11.02 -12.48
C LYS A 45 7.62 -11.50 -12.89
N ASN A 46 8.13 -12.47 -12.16
CA ASN A 46 9.33 -13.23 -12.52
C ASN A 46 9.02 -14.22 -13.65
N ASP A 47 10.06 -14.81 -14.21
CA ASP A 47 9.95 -15.78 -15.31
C ASP A 47 9.18 -17.05 -14.90
N ASP A 48 9.19 -17.41 -13.61
CA ASP A 48 8.42 -18.52 -13.04
C ASP A 48 6.94 -18.16 -12.76
N GLY A 49 6.53 -16.93 -13.06
CA GLY A 49 5.18 -16.41 -12.84
C GLY A 49 4.91 -15.89 -11.43
N SER A 50 5.87 -16.00 -10.50
CA SER A 50 5.79 -15.41 -9.16
C SER A 50 5.88 -13.89 -9.20
N LEU A 51 5.50 -13.22 -8.12
CA LEU A 51 5.55 -11.76 -8.00
C LEU A 51 6.81 -11.32 -7.26
N ASP A 52 7.56 -10.38 -7.82
CA ASP A 52 8.76 -9.79 -7.21
C ASP A 52 8.39 -8.69 -6.20
N LEU A 53 7.92 -9.15 -5.02
CA LEU A 53 7.52 -8.27 -3.92
C LEU A 53 8.72 -7.59 -3.25
N ASP A 54 9.88 -8.25 -3.22
CA ASP A 54 11.08 -7.72 -2.56
C ASP A 54 11.67 -6.53 -3.29
N ARG A 55 11.68 -6.57 -4.63
CA ARG A 55 12.02 -5.41 -5.43
C ARG A 55 10.97 -4.31 -5.29
N ALA A 56 9.69 -4.66 -5.37
CA ALA A 56 8.63 -3.68 -5.24
C ALA A 56 8.66 -2.97 -3.87
N ALA A 57 8.98 -3.68 -2.79
CA ALA A 57 9.12 -3.10 -1.46
C ALA A 57 10.27 -2.07 -1.39
N ARG A 58 11.41 -2.35 -2.04
CA ARG A 58 12.56 -1.43 -2.12
C ARG A 58 12.29 -0.16 -2.92
N GLU A 59 11.45 -0.26 -3.95
CA GLU A 59 11.19 0.84 -4.88
C GLU A 59 9.98 1.70 -4.49
N ARG A 60 9.24 1.32 -3.43
CA ARG A 60 7.97 1.95 -3.05
C ARG A 60 7.97 2.50 -1.64
N VAL A 61 7.01 3.37 -1.40
CA VAL A 61 6.72 3.94 -0.09
C VAL A 61 5.27 3.62 0.23
N LEU A 62 5.03 3.12 1.44
CA LEU A 62 3.68 2.99 1.98
C LEU A 62 3.32 4.31 2.68
N ILE A 63 2.19 4.90 2.32
CA ILE A 63 1.65 6.05 3.05
C ILE A 63 0.66 5.52 4.07
N ARG A 64 1.05 5.56 5.35
CA ARG A 64 0.14 5.24 6.43
C ARG A 64 -0.61 6.50 6.84
N VAL A 65 -1.90 6.34 7.08
CA VAL A 65 -2.77 7.41 7.55
C VAL A 65 -3.41 7.01 8.85
N GLU A 66 -3.21 7.82 9.87
CA GLU A 66 -3.96 7.74 11.11
C GLU A 66 -5.07 8.79 11.10
N LEU A 67 -6.31 8.31 11.21
CA LEU A 67 -7.49 9.16 11.21
C LEU A 67 -7.69 9.75 12.61
N THR A 68 -7.93 11.05 12.67
CA THR A 68 -8.36 11.70 13.92
C THR A 68 -9.81 11.27 14.20
N PRO A 69 -10.13 10.77 15.41
CA PRO A 69 -11.51 10.44 15.77
C PRO A 69 -12.43 11.65 15.56
N ALA A 70 -13.62 11.42 15.00
CA ALA A 70 -14.65 12.46 14.97
C ALA A 70 -15.04 12.76 16.42
N SER A 71 -14.90 14.02 16.83
CA SER A 71 -15.38 14.53 18.13
C SER A 71 -16.91 14.49 18.19
#